data_AF-A0AAV0TAX3-F1
#
_entry.id   AF-A0AAV0TAX3-F1
#
_cell.length_a   1.000
_cell.length_b   1.000
_cell.length_c   1.000
_cell.angle_alpha   90.00
_cell.angle_beta   90.00
_cell.angle_gamma   90.00
#
_symmetry.space_group_name_H-M   'P 1'
#
loop_
_entity.id
_entity.type
_entity.pdbx_description
1 polymer ?
#
loop_
_entity_poly.entity_id
_entity_poly.type
_entity_poly.pdbx_seq_one_letter_code
_entity_poly.pdbx_strand_id
1 'polypeptide(L)'
;MCKGRIIDTLRSVHPYTSVLYVGDGSGDFCAATRLLKNDVVFARANEANGKSYGLQKRIDSNPTLVEASVVPWSTGDDDIYRHFAQFFHS
;
A
#
# COMPACT_ATOMS: atom_id res chain seq x y z
N MET A 1 6.38 -15.68 -5.27
CA MET A 1 5.13 -15.69 -4.45
C MET A 1 4.41 -14.35 -4.69
N CYS A 2 3.16 -14.33 -5.16
CA CYS A 2 2.40 -13.06 -5.30
C CYS A 2 1.74 -12.71 -3.96
N LYS A 3 2.06 -11.53 -3.43
CA LYS A 3 1.53 -11.03 -2.17
C LYS A 3 0.01 -10.73 -2.23
N GLY A 4 -0.55 -10.53 -3.42
CA GLY A 4 -2.00 -10.45 -3.63
C GLY A 4 -2.77 -11.69 -3.17
N ARG A 5 -2.26 -12.90 -3.43
CA ARG A 5 -2.91 -14.13 -2.94
C ARG A 5 -2.96 -14.22 -1.42
N ILE A 6 -2.01 -13.57 -0.74
CA ILE A 6 -1.98 -13.51 0.73
C ILE A 6 -3.13 -12.61 1.20
N ILE A 7 -3.34 -11.45 0.55
CA ILE A 7 -4.49 -10.57 0.82
C ILE A 7 -5.81 -11.32 0.62
N ASP A 8 -5.96 -12.02 -0.50
CA ASP A 8 -7.17 -12.81 -0.79
C ASP A 8 -7.43 -13.86 0.31
N THR A 9 -6.38 -14.56 0.75
CA THR A 9 -6.46 -15.59 1.80
C THR A 9 -6.85 -14.96 3.15
N LEU A 10 -6.22 -13.86 3.55
CA LEU A 10 -6.52 -13.19 4.82
C LEU A 10 -7.98 -12.72 4.88
N ARG A 11 -8.49 -12.14 3.79
CA ARG A 11 -9.89 -11.70 3.70
C ARG A 11 -10.88 -12.85 3.66
N SER A 12 -10.51 -14.01 3.11
CA SER A 12 -11.37 -15.20 3.14
C SER A 12 -11.53 -15.80 4.54
N VAL A 13 -10.54 -15.61 5.41
CA VAL A 13 -10.53 -16.17 6.77
C VAL A 13 -11.12 -15.19 7.79
N HIS A 14 -10.98 -13.88 7.55
CA HIS A 14 -11.49 -12.86 8.46
C HIS A 14 -12.02 -11.64 7.70
N PRO A 15 -13.23 -11.15 8.04
CA PRO A 15 -13.84 -10.00 7.38
C PRO A 15 -13.25 -8.69 7.92
N TYR A 16 -11.98 -8.42 7.60
CA TYR A 16 -11.36 -7.13 7.94
C TYR A 16 -12.14 -5.98 7.31
N THR A 17 -12.54 -5.02 8.14
CA THR A 17 -13.13 -3.76 7.67
C THR A 17 -12.17 -3.07 6.72
N SER A 18 -10.91 -2.87 7.11
CA SER A 18 -9.88 -2.25 6.26
C SER A 18 -8.53 -2.96 6.38
N VAL A 19 -7.71 -2.83 5.33
CA VAL A 19 -6.34 -3.31 5.26
C VAL A 19 -5.40 -2.12 5.01
N LEU A 20 -4.40 -1.97 5.87
CA LEU A 20 -3.32 -1.00 5.71
C LEU A 20 -2.07 -1.78 5.30
N TYR A 21 -1.62 -1.60 4.06
CA TYR A 21 -0.52 -2.35 3.47
C TYR A 21 0.72 -1.47 3.29
N VAL A 22 1.88 -1.90 3.77
CA VAL A 22 3.14 -1.15 3.62
C VAL A 22 4.10 -1.91 2.72
N GLY A 23 4.66 -1.24 1.71
CA GLY A 23 5.62 -1.84 0.79
C GLY A 23 6.45 -0.84 -0.02
N ASP A 24 7.39 -1.38 -0.78
CA ASP A 24 8.36 -0.63 -1.59
C ASP A 24 8.72 -1.33 -2.91
N GLY A 25 8.65 -2.66 -2.93
CA GLY A 25 9.10 -3.49 -4.04
C GLY A 25 8.05 -3.66 -5.15
N SER A 26 8.50 -3.95 -6.37
CA SER A 26 7.60 -4.24 -7.50
C SER A 26 6.70 -5.45 -7.28
N GLY A 27 7.11 -6.40 -6.42
CA GLY A 27 6.31 -7.56 -6.03
C GLY A 27 5.11 -7.21 -5.14
N ASP A 28 5.10 -6.03 -4.53
CA ASP A 28 4.02 -5.52 -3.69
C ASP A 28 2.84 -4.98 -4.51
N PHE A 29 3.07 -4.68 -5.80
CA PHE A 29 2.02 -4.20 -6.69
C PHE A 29 0.88 -5.23 -6.80
N CYS A 30 1.20 -6.53 -6.78
CA CYS A 30 0.18 -7.60 -6.77
C CYS A 30 -0.73 -7.53 -5.54
N ALA A 31 -0.24 -7.04 -4.40
CA ALA A 31 -1.04 -6.83 -3.20
C ALA A 31 -1.88 -5.56 -3.31
N ALA A 32 -1.29 -4.46 -3.80
CA ALA A 32 -1.98 -3.19 -3.99
C ALA A 32 -3.23 -3.32 -4.88
N THR A 33 -3.18 -4.14 -5.95
CA THR A 33 -4.33 -4.38 -6.83
C THR A 33 -5.45 -5.23 -6.21
N ARG A 34 -5.26 -5.79 -5.01
CA ARG A 34 -6.27 -6.57 -4.26
C ARG A 34 -6.91 -5.76 -3.14
N LEU A 35 -6.42 -4.56 -2.89
CA LEU A 35 -6.97 -3.67 -1.88
C LEU A 35 -8.22 -2.96 -2.41
N LEU A 36 -9.18 -2.76 -1.52
CA LEU A 36 -10.47 -2.14 -1.80
C LEU A 36 -10.42 -0.63 -1.55
N LYS A 37 -11.48 0.09 -1.93
CA LYS A 37 -11.56 1.56 -1.81
C LYS A 37 -11.36 2.11 -0.40
N ASN A 38 -11.67 1.32 0.62
CA ASN A 38 -11.54 1.70 2.03
C ASN A 38 -10.24 1.18 2.68
N ASP A 39 -9.34 0.63 1.88
CA ASP A 39 -7.99 0.24 2.27
C ASP A 39 -6.98 1.35 1.97
N VAL A 40 -5.77 1.19 2.51
CA VAL A 40 -4.65 2.10 2.27
C VAL A 40 -3.42 1.31 1.85
N VAL A 41 -2.74 1.76 0.80
CA VAL A 41 -1.41 1.29 0.43
C VAL A 41 -0.38 2.39 0.66
N PHE A 42 0.59 2.09 1.53
CA PHE A 42 1.76 2.89 1.77
C PHE A 42 2.87 2.45 0.81
N ALA A 43 3.08 3.25 -0.24
CA ALA A 43 4.10 2.98 -1.24
C ALA A 43 5.34 3.84 -0.99
N ARG A 44 6.53 3.23 -0.93
CA ARG A 44 7.74 3.99 -0.63
C ARG A 44 8.02 5.02 -1.73
N ALA A 45 8.15 6.28 -1.32
CA ALA A 45 8.36 7.41 -2.21
C ALA A 45 9.76 7.37 -2.83
N ASN A 46 9.89 7.95 -4.03
CA ASN A 46 11.19 8.11 -4.68
C ASN A 46 12.07 9.07 -3.87
N GLU A 47 13.37 8.75 -3.74
CA GLU A 47 14.32 9.60 -3.05
C GLU A 47 14.80 10.75 -3.94
N ALA A 48 15.21 11.86 -3.33
CA ALA A 48 15.73 13.04 -4.03
C ALA A 48 17.00 12.74 -4.86
N ASN A 49 17.72 11.66 -4.57
CA ASN A 49 18.89 11.19 -5.32
C ASN A 49 18.52 10.43 -6.62
N GLY A 50 17.23 10.32 -6.95
CA GLY A 50 16.75 9.62 -8.15
C GLY A 50 16.49 8.12 -7.95
N LYS A 51 16.70 7.58 -6.75
CA LYS A 51 16.33 6.20 -6.43
C LYS A 51 14.80 6.08 -6.44
N SER A 52 14.30 5.21 -7.32
CA SER A 52 12.88 4.91 -7.41
C SER A 52 12.56 3.52 -6.88
N TYR A 53 11.36 3.40 -6.32
CA TYR A 53 10.88 2.15 -5.73
C TYR A 53 9.85 1.48 -6.64
N GLY A 54 9.94 0.15 -6.70
CA GLY A 54 9.21 -0.63 -7.69
C GLY A 54 7.69 -0.60 -7.51
N LEU A 55 7.20 -0.43 -6.27
CA LEU A 55 5.78 -0.31 -5.98
C LEU A 55 5.21 1.00 -6.53
N GLN A 56 5.74 2.15 -6.07
CA GLN A 56 5.30 3.47 -6.50
C GLN A 56 5.31 3.59 -8.03
N LYS A 57 6.42 3.20 -8.66
CA LYS A 57 6.55 3.23 -10.12
C LYS A 57 5.45 2.45 -10.85
N ARG A 58 5.07 1.28 -10.33
CA ARG A 58 4.02 0.45 -10.95
C ARG A 58 2.64 1.02 -10.74
N ILE A 59 2.36 1.62 -9.57
CA ILE A 59 1.12 2.34 -9.30
C ILE A 59 0.99 3.53 -10.23
N ASP A 60 2.02 4.38 -10.33
CA ASP A 60 2.02 5.55 -11.20
C ASP A 60 1.81 5.19 -12.67
N SER A 61 2.35 4.04 -13.10
CA SER A 61 2.19 3.54 -14.47
C SER A 61 0.82 2.90 -14.73
N ASN A 62 0.07 2.53 -13.68
CA ASN A 62 -1.20 1.81 -13.78
C ASN A 62 -2.22 2.30 -12.72
N PRO A 63 -2.54 3.60 -12.67
CA PRO A 63 -3.28 4.20 -11.55
C PRO A 63 -4.71 3.64 -11.43
N THR A 64 -5.29 3.13 -12.51
CA THR A 64 -6.65 2.56 -12.53
C THR A 64 -6.74 1.14 -11.98
N LEU A 65 -5.61 0.46 -11.76
CA LEU A 65 -5.58 -0.92 -11.24
C LEU A 65 -5.56 -0.98 -9.71
N VAL A 66 -5.40 0.16 -9.04
CA VAL A 66 -5.37 0.26 -7.58
C VAL A 66 -6.55 1.11 -7.13
N GLU A 67 -7.51 0.48 -6.44
CA GLU A 67 -8.69 1.18 -5.94
C GLU A 67 -8.48 1.84 -4.57
N ALA A 68 -7.50 1.35 -3.80
CA ALA A 68 -7.18 1.85 -2.47
C ALA A 68 -6.53 3.23 -2.49
N SER A 69 -6.61 3.94 -1.36
CA SER A 69 -5.87 5.18 -1.18
C SER A 69 -4.37 4.91 -1.18
N VAL A 70 -3.62 5.66 -1.98
CA VAL A 70 -2.16 5.53 -2.08
C VAL A 70 -1.50 6.64 -1.27
N VAL A 71 -0.75 6.25 -0.25
CA VAL A 71 0.01 7.17 0.61
C VAL A 71 1.50 6.97 0.35
N PRO A 72 2.20 7.91 -0.29
CA PRO A 72 3.64 7.84 -0.40
C PRO A 72 4.29 7.99 0.97
N TRP A 73 5.33 7.19 1.27
CA TRP A 73 6.08 7.31 2.54
C TRP A 73 7.59 7.35 2.30
N SER A 74 8.30 8.16 3.10
CA SER A 74 9.76 8.26 3.10
C SER A 74 10.36 7.78 4.43
N THR A 75 9.67 8.06 5.53
CA THR A 75 10.07 7.66 6.89
C THR A 75 8.94 6.93 7.59
N GLY A 76 9.27 6.06 8.55
CA GLY A 76 8.25 5.32 9.29
C GLY A 76 7.42 6.21 10.22
N ASP A 77 8.09 7.07 10.99
CA ASP A 77 7.46 7.83 12.08
C ASP A 77 6.54 8.94 11.55
N ASP A 78 7.02 9.74 10.60
CA ASP A 78 6.26 10.93 10.14
C ASP A 78 5.15 10.58 9.15
N ASP A 79 5.34 9.54 8.33
CA ASP A 79 4.40 9.20 7.25
C ASP A 79 3.47 8.05 7.65
N ILE A 80 4.02 6.92 8.09
CA ILE A 80 3.23 5.71 8.37
C ILE A 80 2.53 5.85 9.73
N TYR A 81 3.29 6.10 10.79
CA TYR A 81 2.74 6.13 12.15
C TYR A 81 1.72 7.27 12.33
N ARG A 82 2.01 8.45 11.79
CA ARG A 82 1.05 9.57 11.78
C ARG A 82 -0.26 9.22 11.08
N HIS A 83 -0.20 8.51 9.95
CA HIS A 83 -1.40 8.09 9.24
C HIS A 83 -2.18 7.03 10.03
N PHE A 84 -1.48 6.10 10.69
CA PHE A 84 -2.12 5.11 11.57
C PHE A 84 -2.85 5.80 12.72
N ALA A 85 -2.22 6.78 13.36
CA ALA A 85 -2.87 7.55 14.42
C ALA A 85 -4.14 8.25 13.92
N GLN A 86 -4.12 8.84 12.72
CA GLN A 86 -5.31 9.46 12.14
C GLN A 86 -6.40 8.43 11.78
N PHE A 87 -6.01 7.28 11.24
CA PHE A 87 -6.92 6.23 10.78
C PHE A 87 -7.65 5.53 11.93
N PHE A 88 -6.97 5.27 13.05
CA PHE A 88 -7.55 4.54 14.19
C PHE A 88 -8.24 5.44 15.22
N HIS A 89 -8.02 6.75 15.16
CA HIS A 89 -8.65 7.73 16.07
C HIS A 89 -9.74 8.58 15.41
N SER A 90 -10.10 8.31 14.15
CA SER A 90 -11.27 8.87 13.45
C SER A 90 -12.53 8.06 13.69
#